data_AF-A0A124IRU7-F1
#
_entry.id   AF-A0A124IRU7-F1
#
_cell.length_a   1.000
_cell.length_b   1.000
_cell.length_c   1.000
_cell.angle_alpha   90.00
_cell.angle_beta   90.00
_cell.angle_gamma   90.00
#
_symmetry.space_group_name_H-M   'P 1'
#
loop_
_entity.id
_entity.type
_entity.pdbx_description
1 polymer ?
#
loop_
_entity_poly.entity_id
_entity_poly.type
_entity_poly.pdbx_seq_one_letter_code
_entity_poly.pdbx_strand_id
1 'polypeptide(L)'
;MYPAIYFLIEAAVVYGITAIVMYLSWRLGGDSVLLASSVATYLMLLTASQFLASKIMNIGYANLPAGTVTYSATVATLDVITLKYGRRLGYWVVRVAALLQLGLWAMVQLTIYAPSAPFWGLQSAYVAIVGESARIAVASVVAFFTAETLDVTLVSRILGNVFKRVGVSDPVSMTVDSLVFVPIAFLGVIPTPALLSTMLGLILGKLTLVPLTIGAVAMNRSTLKYAPLIRTA
;
A
#
# COMPACT_ATOMS: atom_id res chain seq x y z
N MET A 1 -23.88 2.67 -11.22
CA MET A 1 -23.44 2.23 -9.87
C MET A 1 -22.88 3.45 -9.15
N TYR A 2 -23.25 3.70 -7.88
CA TYR A 2 -22.74 4.87 -7.16
C TYR A 2 -21.21 4.77 -6.99
N PRO A 3 -20.43 5.83 -7.29
CA PRO A 3 -18.97 5.80 -7.23
C PRO A 3 -18.40 5.30 -5.88
N ALA A 4 -19.04 5.68 -4.77
CA ALA A 4 -18.67 5.20 -3.43
C ALA A 4 -18.89 3.68 -3.26
N ILE A 5 -19.96 3.13 -3.84
CA ILE A 5 -20.24 1.68 -3.78
C ILE A 5 -19.20 0.92 -4.61
N TYR A 6 -18.79 1.46 -5.77
CA TYR A 6 -17.70 0.88 -6.56
C TYR A 6 -16.41 0.76 -5.76
N PHE A 7 -16.01 1.86 -5.13
CA PHE A 7 -14.81 1.91 -4.30
C PHE A 7 -14.84 0.87 -3.17
N LEU A 8 -15.98 0.73 -2.47
CA LEU A 8 -16.11 -0.25 -1.39
C LEU A 8 -16.10 -1.70 -1.90
N ILE A 9 -16.70 -1.97 -3.07
CA ILE A 9 -16.66 -3.30 -3.70
C ILE A 9 -15.23 -3.63 -4.13
N GLU A 10 -14.54 -2.70 -4.77
CA GLU A 10 -13.14 -2.83 -5.15
C GLU A 10 -12.27 -3.14 -3.92
N ALA A 11 -12.46 -2.38 -2.83
CA ALA A 11 -11.78 -2.62 -1.57
C ALA A 11 -12.07 -4.00 -0.99
N ALA A 12 -13.33 -4.41 -0.94
CA ALA A 12 -13.71 -5.74 -0.46
C ALA A 12 -13.08 -6.87 -1.29
N VAL A 13 -13.02 -6.71 -2.62
CA VAL A 13 -12.40 -7.69 -3.51
C VAL A 13 -10.89 -7.76 -3.28
N VAL A 14 -10.18 -6.63 -3.27
CA VAL A 14 -8.72 -6.61 -3.10
C VAL A 14 -8.30 -7.14 -1.72
N TYR A 15 -8.94 -6.69 -0.65
CA TYR A 15 -8.67 -7.19 0.70
C TYR A 15 -9.08 -8.65 0.85
N GLY A 16 -10.20 -9.06 0.26
CA GLY A 16 -10.67 -10.45 0.26
C GLY A 16 -9.67 -11.39 -0.40
N ILE A 17 -9.18 -11.04 -1.60
CA ILE A 17 -8.14 -11.81 -2.30
C ILE A 17 -6.87 -11.89 -1.45
N THR A 18 -6.41 -10.76 -0.91
CA THR A 18 -5.21 -10.68 -0.08
C THR A 18 -5.31 -11.59 1.15
N ALA A 19 -6.45 -11.53 1.86
CA ALA A 19 -6.72 -12.38 3.02
C ALA A 19 -6.83 -13.86 2.66
N ILE A 20 -7.49 -14.21 1.55
CA ILE A 20 -7.64 -15.58 1.06
C ILE A 20 -6.28 -16.18 0.71
N VAL A 21 -5.41 -15.45 0.02
CA VAL A 21 -4.06 -15.91 -0.34
C VAL A 21 -3.28 -16.26 0.92
N MET A 22 -3.25 -15.37 1.92
CA MET A 22 -2.54 -15.62 3.18
C MET A 22 -3.14 -16.82 3.94
N TYR A 23 -4.47 -16.86 4.06
CA TYR A 23 -5.16 -17.94 4.78
C TYR A 23 -4.92 -19.31 4.14
N LEU A 24 -5.06 -19.42 2.80
CA LEU A 24 -4.83 -20.67 2.08
C LEU A 24 -3.35 -21.08 2.14
N SER A 25 -2.43 -20.12 2.01
CA SER A 25 -0.99 -20.39 2.12
C SER A 25 -0.62 -21.02 3.45
N TRP A 26 -1.16 -20.47 4.54
CA TRP A 26 -0.96 -21.02 5.87
C TRP A 26 -1.62 -22.39 6.02
N ARG A 27 -2.86 -22.56 5.56
CA ARG A 27 -3.62 -23.80 5.72
C ARG A 27 -3.01 -24.97 4.94
N LEU A 28 -2.48 -24.72 3.75
CA LEU A 28 -1.96 -25.75 2.85
C LEU A 28 -0.47 -26.03 3.07
N GLY A 29 0.32 -25.01 3.45
CA GLY A 29 1.77 -25.09 3.46
C GLY A 29 2.44 -24.67 4.78
N GLY A 30 1.67 -24.27 5.78
CA GLY A 30 2.20 -23.85 7.07
C GLY A 30 2.96 -22.52 7.03
N ASP A 31 3.92 -22.35 7.94
CA ASP A 31 4.53 -21.04 8.21
C ASP A 31 5.55 -20.59 7.17
N SER A 32 6.30 -21.52 6.55
CA SER A 32 7.27 -21.20 5.50
C SER A 32 6.57 -20.69 4.24
N VAL A 33 5.48 -21.34 3.85
CA VAL A 33 4.68 -20.95 2.67
C VAL A 33 3.93 -19.65 2.93
N LEU A 34 3.37 -19.45 4.13
CA LEU A 34 2.76 -18.17 4.51
C LEU A 34 3.77 -17.01 4.42
N LEU A 35 5.00 -17.20 4.91
CA LEU A 35 5.99 -16.13 4.85
C LEU A 35 6.31 -15.76 3.41
N ALA A 36 6.60 -16.76 2.57
CA ALA A 36 6.93 -16.56 1.18
C ALA A 36 5.78 -15.89 0.41
N SER A 37 4.54 -16.35 0.62
CA SER A 37 3.38 -15.78 -0.07
C SER A 37 3.04 -14.39 0.44
N SER A 38 3.11 -14.11 1.74
CA SER A 38 2.89 -12.76 2.26
C SER A 38 3.90 -11.75 1.71
N VAL A 39 5.19 -12.10 1.64
CA VAL A 39 6.20 -11.20 1.05
C VAL A 39 5.94 -11.00 -0.45
N ALA A 40 5.61 -12.06 -1.19
CA ALA A 40 5.29 -11.97 -2.61
C ALA A 40 4.03 -11.13 -2.87
N THR A 41 2.98 -11.32 -2.09
CA THR A 41 1.73 -10.55 -2.16
C THR A 41 1.99 -9.08 -1.84
N TYR A 42 2.80 -8.77 -0.81
CA TYR A 42 3.18 -7.40 -0.48
C TYR A 42 3.87 -6.71 -1.66
N LEU A 43 4.90 -7.33 -2.24
CA LEU A 43 5.64 -6.76 -3.38
C LEU A 43 4.77 -6.59 -4.63
N MET A 44 3.90 -7.56 -4.90
CA MET A 44 2.95 -7.53 -6.02
C MET A 44 1.95 -6.39 -5.86
N LEU A 45 1.32 -6.26 -4.70
CA LEU A 45 0.36 -5.18 -4.40
C LEU A 45 1.04 -3.81 -4.46
N LEU A 46 2.24 -3.68 -3.88
CA LEU A 46 3.00 -2.43 -3.91
C LEU A 46 3.33 -2.02 -5.35
N THR A 47 3.83 -2.95 -6.16
CA THR A 47 4.15 -2.69 -7.58
C THR A 47 2.91 -2.38 -8.40
N ALA A 48 1.84 -3.15 -8.24
CA ALA A 48 0.58 -2.92 -8.95
C ALA A 48 -0.02 -1.55 -8.62
N SER A 49 0.05 -1.13 -7.35
CA SER A 49 -0.49 0.17 -6.93
C SER A 49 0.12 1.36 -7.67
N GLN A 50 1.40 1.30 -8.06
CA GLN A 50 2.08 2.40 -8.76
C GLN A 50 1.56 2.61 -10.19
N PHE A 51 1.27 1.52 -10.89
CA PHE A 51 0.69 1.57 -12.23
C PHE A 51 -0.80 1.89 -12.18
N LEU A 52 -1.53 1.32 -11.22
CA LEU A 52 -2.96 1.62 -11.05
C LEU A 52 -3.20 3.07 -10.60
N ALA A 53 -2.24 3.68 -9.90
CA ALA A 53 -2.33 5.07 -9.47
C ALA A 53 -2.34 6.09 -10.63
N SER A 54 -1.91 5.71 -11.84
CA SER A 54 -1.97 6.59 -13.02
C SER A 54 -3.41 6.96 -13.43
N LYS A 55 -4.41 6.21 -12.94
CA LYS A 55 -5.82 6.55 -13.12
C LYS A 55 -6.37 7.22 -11.86
N ILE A 56 -6.85 8.44 -12.01
CA ILE A 56 -7.62 9.10 -10.95
C ILE A 56 -9.09 8.68 -11.04
N MET A 57 -9.60 8.05 -9.98
CA MET A 57 -11.01 7.68 -9.82
C MET A 57 -11.76 8.73 -9.00
N ASN A 58 -13.00 9.00 -9.40
CA ASN A 58 -13.96 9.72 -8.56
C ASN A 58 -14.71 8.69 -7.71
N ILE A 59 -14.78 8.91 -6.41
CA ILE A 59 -15.50 8.04 -5.46
C ILE A 59 -16.75 8.71 -4.89
N GLY A 60 -17.24 9.77 -5.53
CA GLY A 60 -18.42 10.55 -5.16
C GLY A 60 -18.07 11.76 -4.31
N TYR A 61 -17.40 11.56 -3.18
CA TYR A 61 -17.04 12.65 -2.26
C TYR A 61 -15.58 13.13 -2.41
N ALA A 62 -14.74 12.40 -3.15
CA ALA A 62 -13.33 12.70 -3.35
C ALA A 62 -12.82 12.13 -4.69
N ASN A 63 -11.66 12.62 -5.12
CA ASN A 63 -10.88 12.03 -6.22
C ASN A 63 -9.63 11.37 -5.63
N LEU A 64 -9.34 10.15 -6.06
CA LEU A 64 -8.27 9.31 -5.53
C LEU A 64 -7.53 8.62 -6.68
N PRO A 65 -6.22 8.38 -6.59
CA PRO A 65 -5.56 7.41 -7.45
C PRO A 65 -6.18 6.02 -7.26
N ALA A 66 -6.49 5.30 -8.34
CA ALA A 66 -7.12 3.98 -8.29
C ALA A 66 -6.24 2.94 -7.58
N GLY A 67 -4.91 3.11 -7.61
CA GLY A 67 -3.97 2.29 -6.84
C GLY A 67 -4.09 2.40 -5.31
N THR A 68 -4.89 3.33 -4.78
CA THR A 68 -5.01 3.56 -3.32
C THR A 68 -5.48 2.32 -2.57
N VAL A 69 -6.47 1.59 -3.12
CA VAL A 69 -7.00 0.37 -2.50
C VAL A 69 -5.94 -0.72 -2.47
N THR A 70 -5.27 -0.93 -3.60
CA THR A 70 -4.18 -1.92 -3.75
C THR A 70 -3.03 -1.62 -2.81
N TYR A 71 -2.62 -0.35 -2.69
CA TYR A 71 -1.60 0.07 -1.74
C TYR A 71 -2.05 -0.17 -0.30
N SER A 72 -3.29 0.19 0.06
CA SER A 72 -3.81 0.00 1.42
C SER A 72 -3.82 -1.48 1.84
N ALA A 73 -4.05 -2.41 0.91
CA ALA A 73 -3.97 -3.84 1.18
C ALA A 73 -2.54 -4.35 1.48
N THR A 74 -1.49 -3.61 1.08
CA THR A 74 -0.10 -3.93 1.45
C THR A 74 0.10 -3.86 2.96
N VAL A 75 -0.55 -2.89 3.63
CA VAL A 75 -0.45 -2.67 5.09
C VAL A 75 -0.95 -3.92 5.83
N ALA A 76 -2.11 -4.45 5.43
CA ALA A 76 -2.64 -5.68 6.03
C ALA A 76 -1.68 -6.88 5.89
N THR A 77 -0.96 -6.97 4.77
CA THR A 77 0.03 -8.02 4.53
C THR A 77 1.27 -7.81 5.39
N LEU A 78 1.75 -6.57 5.50
CA LEU A 78 2.90 -6.20 6.32
C LEU A 78 2.63 -6.41 7.82
N ASP A 79 1.41 -6.14 8.28
CA ASP A 79 0.98 -6.40 9.65
C ASP A 79 1.04 -7.89 9.98
N VAL A 80 0.54 -8.76 9.09
CA VAL A 80 0.64 -10.22 9.27
C VAL A 80 2.11 -10.63 9.38
N ILE A 81 2.97 -10.11 8.50
CA ILE A 81 4.41 -10.40 8.53
C ILE A 81 5.02 -9.95 9.87
N THR A 82 4.73 -8.73 10.29
CA THR A 82 5.31 -8.08 11.48
C THR A 82 4.83 -8.75 12.77
N LEU A 83 3.53 -9.05 12.86
CA LEU A 83 2.93 -9.67 14.04
C LEU A 83 3.36 -11.14 14.17
N LYS A 84 3.49 -11.88 13.07
CA LYS A 84 3.81 -13.31 13.12
C LYS A 84 5.31 -13.59 13.18
N TYR A 85 6.11 -12.91 12.36
CA TYR A 85 7.54 -13.19 12.21
C TYR A 85 8.44 -12.13 12.86
N GLY A 86 7.84 -11.10 13.44
CA GLY A 86 8.54 -10.08 14.22
C GLY A 86 8.95 -8.84 13.43
N ARG A 87 9.19 -7.76 14.18
CA ARG A 87 9.48 -6.41 13.65
C ARG A 87 10.74 -6.36 12.79
N ARG A 88 11.76 -7.15 13.13
CA ARG A 88 13.00 -7.22 12.36
C ARG A 88 12.72 -7.63 10.91
N LEU A 89 11.87 -8.64 10.70
CA LEU A 89 11.53 -9.09 9.36
C LEU A 89 10.66 -8.07 8.63
N GLY A 90 9.67 -7.47 9.31
CA GLY A 90 8.89 -6.36 8.77
C GLY A 90 9.77 -5.23 8.23
N TYR A 91 10.73 -4.74 9.02
CA TYR A 91 11.67 -3.71 8.57
C TYR A 91 12.49 -4.12 7.34
N TRP A 92 12.91 -5.38 7.24
CA TRP A 92 13.65 -5.86 6.07
C TRP A 92 12.77 -5.95 4.83
N VAL A 93 11.53 -6.42 4.94
CA VAL A 93 10.57 -6.46 3.83
C VAL A 93 10.36 -5.06 3.25
N VAL A 94 10.13 -4.07 4.12
CA VAL A 94 9.95 -2.66 3.75
C VAL A 94 11.20 -2.09 3.06
N ARG A 95 12.40 -2.33 3.61
CA ARG A 95 13.66 -1.85 3.03
C ARG A 95 13.97 -2.49 1.67
N VAL A 96 13.74 -3.80 1.54
CA VAL A 96 13.95 -4.52 0.29
C VAL A 96 12.95 -4.04 -0.75
N ALA A 97 11.69 -3.87 -0.38
CA ALA A 97 10.68 -3.32 -1.27
C ALA A 97 11.05 -1.90 -1.73
N ALA A 98 11.52 -1.03 -0.84
CA ALA A 98 12.02 0.30 -1.21
C ALA A 98 13.12 0.23 -2.28
N LEU A 99 14.12 -0.64 -2.07
CA LEU A 99 15.22 -0.83 -3.02
C LEU A 99 14.72 -1.36 -4.37
N LEU A 100 13.80 -2.33 -4.34
CA LEU A 100 13.19 -2.90 -5.55
C LEU A 100 12.36 -1.86 -6.31
N GLN A 101 11.64 -0.97 -5.62
CA GLN A 101 10.90 0.11 -6.27
C GLN A 101 11.81 1.15 -6.93
N LEU A 102 12.99 1.43 -6.35
CA LEU A 102 14.01 2.24 -7.02
C LEU A 102 14.59 1.54 -8.25
N GLY A 103 14.77 0.21 -8.18
CA GLY A 103 15.15 -0.59 -9.34
C GLY A 103 14.11 -0.55 -10.46
N LEU A 104 12.83 -0.73 -10.12
CA LEU A 104 11.71 -0.62 -11.06
C LEU A 104 11.66 0.77 -11.70
N TRP A 105 11.81 1.83 -10.91
CA TRP A 105 11.90 3.20 -11.39
C TRP A 105 13.01 3.36 -12.44
N ALA A 106 14.21 2.85 -12.16
CA ALA A 106 15.34 2.93 -13.09
C ALA A 106 15.05 2.17 -14.40
N MET A 107 14.47 0.97 -14.32
CA MET A 107 14.08 0.18 -15.49
C MET A 107 13.02 0.90 -16.34
N VAL A 108 12.04 1.54 -15.70
CA VAL A 108 11.03 2.36 -16.36
C VAL A 108 11.67 3.54 -17.09
N GLN A 109 12.58 4.27 -16.45
CA GLN A 109 13.29 5.39 -17.07
C GLN A 109 14.09 4.94 -18.29
N LEU A 110 14.85 3.84 -18.18
CA LEU A 110 15.59 3.28 -19.31
C LEU A 110 14.66 2.94 -20.48
N THR A 111 13.47 2.41 -20.20
CA THR A 111 12.48 2.07 -21.23
C THR A 111 11.89 3.32 -21.88
N ILE A 112 11.62 4.38 -21.11
CA ILE A 112 11.10 5.66 -21.63
C ILE A 112 12.10 6.32 -22.59
N TYR A 113 13.39 6.29 -22.26
CA TYR A 113 14.46 6.89 -23.09
C TYR A 113 14.87 6.03 -24.29
N ALA A 114 14.47 4.75 -24.34
CA ALA A 114 14.76 3.90 -25.47
C ALA A 114 14.11 4.47 -26.75
N PRO A 115 14.82 4.48 -27.90
CA PRO A 115 14.25 4.97 -29.15
C PRO A 115 12.99 4.18 -29.53
N SER A 116 11.88 4.89 -29.73
CA SER A 116 10.63 4.29 -30.20
C SER A 116 10.76 3.84 -31.65
N ALA A 117 10.30 2.62 -31.96
CA ALA A 117 10.24 2.16 -33.34
C ALA A 117 9.29 3.04 -34.18
N PRO A 118 9.58 3.31 -35.48
CA PRO A 118 8.77 4.23 -36.28
C PRO A 118 7.29 3.85 -36.42
N PHE A 119 6.96 2.56 -36.33
CA PHE A 119 5.58 2.06 -36.39
C PHE A 119 4.85 2.14 -35.04
N TRP A 120 5.56 2.38 -33.94
CA TRP A 120 5.02 2.33 -32.58
C TRP A 120 4.70 3.76 -32.09
N GLY A 121 3.52 4.26 -32.46
CA GLY A 121 3.07 5.63 -32.17
C GLY A 121 2.58 5.91 -30.75
N LEU A 122 2.92 5.07 -29.76
CA LEU A 122 2.41 5.17 -28.38
C LEU A 122 3.38 5.84 -27.41
N GLN A 123 4.51 6.38 -27.87
CA GLN A 123 5.56 6.95 -27.02
C GLN A 123 5.02 8.02 -26.05
N SER A 124 4.22 8.97 -26.54
CA SER A 124 3.67 10.04 -25.70
C SER A 124 2.74 9.51 -24.61
N ALA A 125 1.87 8.56 -24.95
CA ALA A 125 0.96 7.92 -24.00
C ALA A 125 1.72 7.06 -22.97
N TYR A 126 2.77 6.36 -23.42
CA TYR A 126 3.64 5.56 -22.55
C TYR A 126 4.36 6.44 -21.53
N VAL A 127 4.98 7.55 -21.96
CA VAL A 127 5.63 8.50 -21.05
C VAL A 127 4.63 9.09 -20.06
N ALA A 128 3.42 9.45 -20.51
CA ALA A 128 2.40 10.03 -19.64
C ALA A 128 1.96 9.07 -18.53
N ILE A 129 1.69 7.79 -18.86
CA ILE A 129 1.18 6.82 -17.89
C ILE A 129 2.31 6.24 -17.03
N VAL A 130 3.36 5.75 -17.68
CA VAL A 130 4.43 4.98 -17.04
C VAL A 130 5.46 5.90 -16.37
N GLY A 131 5.70 7.08 -16.95
CA GLY A 131 6.58 8.10 -16.35
C GLY A 131 6.01 8.70 -15.07
N GLU A 132 4.69 8.88 -15.00
CA GLU A 132 4.02 9.31 -13.76
C GLU A 132 4.18 8.25 -12.65
N SER A 133 4.03 6.96 -12.96
CA SER A 133 4.30 5.86 -12.03
C SER A 133 5.72 5.90 -11.45
N ALA A 134 6.70 6.38 -12.22
CA ALA A 134 8.07 6.53 -11.77
C ALA A 134 8.18 7.61 -10.66
N ARG A 135 7.57 8.79 -10.86
CA ARG A 135 7.50 9.82 -9.83
C ARG A 135 6.75 9.35 -8.59
N ILE A 136 5.61 8.67 -8.81
CA ILE A 136 4.82 8.05 -7.75
C ILE A 136 5.67 7.05 -6.97
N ALA A 137 6.53 6.26 -7.62
CA ALA A 137 7.39 5.30 -6.94
C ALA A 137 8.34 5.95 -5.92
N VAL A 138 8.98 7.07 -6.30
CA VAL A 138 9.84 7.83 -5.37
C VAL A 138 9.02 8.41 -4.22
N ALA A 139 7.85 8.99 -4.52
CA ALA A 139 6.94 9.52 -3.50
C ALA A 139 6.49 8.43 -2.52
N SER A 140 6.11 7.25 -3.04
CA SER A 140 5.72 6.09 -2.26
C SER A 140 6.84 5.65 -1.33
N VAL A 141 8.09 5.55 -1.80
CA VAL A 141 9.22 5.13 -0.96
C VAL A 141 9.38 6.03 0.27
N VAL A 142 9.33 7.36 0.08
CA VAL A 142 9.46 8.30 1.19
C VAL A 142 8.23 8.24 2.11
N ALA A 143 7.03 8.15 1.53
CA ALA A 143 5.79 8.11 2.26
C ALA A 143 5.64 6.83 3.10
N PHE A 144 5.80 5.64 2.51
CA PHE A 144 5.67 4.39 3.24
C PHE A 144 6.81 4.22 4.24
N PHE A 145 8.05 4.63 3.92
CA PHE A 145 9.15 4.50 4.88
C PHE A 145 8.90 5.30 6.16
N THR A 146 8.35 6.51 6.02
CA THR A 146 7.98 7.35 7.17
C THR A 146 6.72 6.84 7.88
N ALA A 147 5.67 6.52 7.13
CA ALA A 147 4.37 6.10 7.65
C ALA A 147 4.40 4.71 8.31
N GLU A 148 5.00 3.72 7.67
CA GLU A 148 5.07 2.35 8.20
C GLU A 148 6.02 2.26 9.41
N THR A 149 7.11 3.05 9.43
CA THR A 149 7.98 3.13 10.62
C THR A 149 7.22 3.72 11.81
N LEU A 150 6.40 4.74 11.56
CA LEU A 150 5.51 5.30 12.57
C LEU A 150 4.47 4.27 13.02
N ASP A 151 3.83 3.57 12.08
CA ASP A 151 2.83 2.54 12.35
C ASP A 151 3.36 1.45 13.27
N VAL A 152 4.48 0.82 12.90
CA VAL A 152 5.16 -0.21 13.69
C VAL A 152 5.53 0.29 15.08
N THR A 153 5.82 1.59 15.22
CA THR A 153 6.09 2.21 16.53
C THR A 153 4.80 2.33 17.35
N LEU A 154 3.72 2.83 16.76
CA LEU A 154 2.42 3.02 17.41
C LEU A 154 1.79 1.68 17.82
N VAL A 155 1.69 0.71 16.92
CA VAL A 155 1.13 -0.64 17.19
C VAL A 155 1.86 -1.30 18.36
N SER A 156 3.19 -1.11 18.46
CA SER A 156 4.01 -1.68 19.52
C SER A 156 3.81 -1.02 20.89
N ARG A 157 3.52 0.28 20.92
CA ARG A 157 3.38 1.07 22.16
C ARG A 157 1.96 1.10 22.71
N ILE A 158 0.95 0.95 21.85
CA ILE A 158 -0.45 0.99 22.26
C ILE A 158 -0.83 -0.31 22.97
N LEU A 159 -1.28 -0.19 24.22
CA LEU A 159 -1.79 -1.30 25.02
C LEU A 159 -3.27 -1.55 24.69
N GLY A 160 -3.62 -2.83 24.50
CA GLY A 160 -4.98 -3.26 24.21
C GLY A 160 -5.07 -4.41 23.21
N ASN A 161 -6.30 -4.71 22.80
CA ASN A 161 -6.61 -5.67 21.76
C ASN A 161 -6.20 -5.16 20.37
N VAL A 162 -6.21 -6.04 19.37
CA VAL A 162 -5.85 -5.72 17.97
C VAL A 162 -6.66 -4.54 17.44
N PHE A 163 -7.97 -4.48 17.75
CA PHE A 163 -8.84 -3.38 17.37
C PHE A 163 -8.34 -2.01 17.85
N LYS A 164 -7.91 -1.91 19.11
CA LYS A 164 -7.44 -0.64 19.67
C LYS A 164 -6.05 -0.24 19.13
N ARG A 165 -5.20 -1.22 18.85
CA ARG A 165 -3.86 -0.98 18.29
C ARG A 165 -3.98 -0.46 16.85
N VAL A 166 -4.62 -1.25 15.99
CA VAL A 166 -4.79 -0.98 14.55
C VAL A 166 -5.70 0.22 14.32
N GLY A 167 -6.80 0.34 15.07
CA GLY A 167 -7.73 1.45 14.95
C GLY A 167 -7.16 2.82 15.35
N VAL A 168 -5.96 2.88 15.93
CA VAL A 168 -5.27 4.13 16.28
C VAL A 168 -3.99 4.31 15.47
N SER A 169 -3.23 3.23 15.23
CA SER A 169 -2.03 3.29 14.39
C SER A 169 -2.37 3.65 12.96
N ASP A 170 -3.32 2.93 12.34
CA ASP A 170 -3.62 3.05 10.91
C ASP A 170 -4.12 4.45 10.54
N PRO A 171 -5.07 5.08 11.26
CA PRO A 171 -5.49 6.44 10.93
C PRO A 171 -4.32 7.44 10.95
N VAL A 172 -3.41 7.30 11.92
CA VAL A 172 -2.27 8.21 12.06
C VAL A 172 -1.23 7.95 10.98
N SER A 173 -0.86 6.70 10.76
CA SER A 173 0.12 6.32 9.74
C SER A 173 -0.37 6.63 8.33
N MET A 174 -1.62 6.29 8.00
CA MET A 174 -2.24 6.61 6.70
C MET A 174 -2.38 8.12 6.45
N THR A 175 -2.59 8.91 7.51
CA THR A 175 -2.61 10.38 7.40
C THR A 175 -1.21 10.90 7.08
N VAL A 176 -0.19 10.48 7.83
CA VAL A 176 1.20 10.87 7.58
C VAL A 176 1.66 10.44 6.19
N ASP A 177 1.33 9.21 5.78
CA ASP A 177 1.58 8.70 4.43
C ASP A 177 1.03 9.65 3.37
N SER A 178 -0.24 10.05 3.50
CA SER A 178 -0.89 10.92 2.52
C SER A 178 -0.34 12.34 2.51
N LEU A 179 0.02 12.88 3.68
CA LEU A 179 0.65 14.21 3.82
C LEU A 179 2.04 14.26 3.20
N VAL A 180 2.79 13.15 3.22
CA VAL A 180 4.13 13.06 2.62
C VAL A 180 4.04 12.69 1.14
N PHE A 181 3.16 11.75 0.78
CA PHE A 181 2.98 11.22 -0.57
C PHE A 181 2.53 12.30 -1.55
N VAL A 182 1.43 12.99 -1.25
CA VAL A 182 0.76 13.88 -2.21
C VAL A 182 1.65 15.04 -2.67
N PRO A 183 2.39 15.74 -1.78
CA PRO A 183 3.32 16.79 -2.22
C PRO A 183 4.43 16.24 -3.12
N ILE A 184 5.05 15.12 -2.75
CA ILE A 184 6.15 14.57 -3.55
C ILE A 184 5.64 14.07 -4.91
N ALA A 185 4.47 13.42 -4.93
CA ALA A 185 3.88 12.84 -6.14
C ALA A 185 3.30 13.89 -7.10
N PHE A 186 2.71 14.98 -6.60
CA PHE A 186 1.88 15.87 -7.43
C PHE A 186 2.22 17.36 -7.39
N LEU A 187 3.13 17.82 -6.51
CA LEU A 187 3.54 19.24 -6.49
C LEU A 187 4.14 19.66 -7.83
N GLY A 188 3.65 20.76 -8.41
CA GLY A 188 4.09 21.24 -9.73
C GLY A 188 3.57 20.44 -10.93
N VAL A 189 2.74 19.40 -10.72
CA VAL A 189 2.03 18.68 -11.79
C VAL A 189 0.55 19.04 -11.82
N ILE A 190 -0.10 19.17 -10.66
CA ILE A 190 -1.50 19.60 -10.58
C ILE A 190 -1.63 20.96 -9.86
N PRO A 191 -2.69 21.74 -10.13
CA PRO A 191 -2.93 23.02 -9.45
C PRO A 191 -3.01 22.88 -7.93
N THR A 192 -2.49 23.86 -7.17
CA THR A 192 -2.47 23.83 -5.69
C THR A 192 -3.83 23.54 -5.04
N PRO A 193 -4.97 24.11 -5.52
CA PRO A 193 -6.28 23.76 -4.97
C PRO A 193 -6.66 22.28 -5.20
N ALA A 194 -6.30 21.74 -6.37
CA ALA A 194 -6.51 20.32 -6.69
C ALA A 194 -5.59 19.41 -5.87
N LEU A 195 -4.38 19.86 -5.54
CA LEU A 195 -3.45 19.14 -4.68
C LEU A 195 -4.00 18.99 -3.25
N LEU A 196 -4.50 20.08 -2.67
CA LEU A 196 -5.11 20.07 -1.33
C LEU A 196 -6.37 19.21 -1.28
N SER A 197 -7.24 19.30 -2.29
CA SER A 197 -8.44 18.47 -2.35
C SER A 197 -8.12 16.99 -2.55
N THR A 198 -7.09 16.66 -3.36
CA THR A 198 -6.59 15.30 -3.52
C THR A 198 -6.01 14.75 -2.21
N MET A 199 -5.28 15.58 -1.45
CA MET A 199 -4.72 15.21 -0.15
C MET A 199 -5.80 14.90 0.89
N LEU A 200 -6.78 15.79 1.04
CA LEU A 200 -7.91 15.57 1.94
C LEU A 200 -8.74 14.36 1.50
N GLY A 201 -8.96 14.22 0.20
CA GLY A 201 -9.62 13.07 -0.40
C GLY A 201 -8.93 11.76 -0.03
N LEU A 202 -7.61 11.68 -0.20
CA LEU A 202 -6.78 10.52 0.14
C LEU A 202 -6.85 10.15 1.61
N ILE A 203 -6.78 11.14 2.51
CA ILE A 203 -6.89 10.90 3.95
C ILE A 203 -8.27 10.32 4.26
N LEU A 204 -9.35 10.98 3.83
CA LEU A 204 -10.72 10.52 4.09
C LEU A 204 -10.98 9.13 3.49
N GLY A 205 -10.53 8.91 2.24
CA GLY A 205 -10.65 7.63 1.56
C GLY A 205 -9.96 6.51 2.32
N LYS A 206 -8.69 6.70 2.74
CA LYS A 206 -7.95 5.70 3.52
C LYS A 206 -8.58 5.45 4.89
N LEU A 207 -9.09 6.48 5.56
CA LEU A 207 -9.79 6.30 6.83
C LEU A 207 -11.03 5.39 6.69
N THR A 208 -11.75 5.44 5.57
CA THR A 208 -12.87 4.51 5.31
C THR A 208 -12.44 3.06 5.12
N LEU A 209 -11.16 2.80 4.82
CA LEU A 209 -10.60 1.46 4.63
C LEU A 209 -10.11 0.83 5.93
N VAL A 210 -9.91 1.60 7.01
CA VAL A 210 -9.43 1.08 8.31
C VAL A 210 -10.27 -0.10 8.84
N PRO A 211 -11.62 -0.08 8.78
CA PRO A 211 -12.42 -1.25 9.17
C PRO A 211 -12.12 -2.52 8.36
N LEU A 212 -11.78 -2.38 7.08
CA LEU A 212 -11.41 -3.51 6.21
C LEU A 212 -10.02 -4.03 6.56
N THR A 213 -9.06 -3.15 6.89
CA THR A 213 -7.75 -3.55 7.41
C THR A 213 -7.88 -4.35 8.70
N ILE A 214 -8.64 -3.84 9.67
CA ILE A 214 -8.96 -4.55 10.91
C ILE A 214 -9.61 -5.90 10.61
N GLY A 215 -10.58 -5.94 9.69
CA GLY A 215 -11.27 -7.17 9.28
C GLY A 215 -10.32 -8.21 8.69
N ALA A 216 -9.45 -7.82 7.76
CA ALA A 216 -8.48 -8.72 7.14
C ALA A 216 -7.47 -9.29 8.14
N VAL A 217 -6.98 -8.46 9.07
CA VAL A 217 -6.10 -8.90 10.15
C VAL A 217 -6.84 -9.84 11.12
N ALA A 218 -8.08 -9.50 11.48
CA ALA A 218 -8.91 -10.31 12.37
C ALA A 218 -9.27 -11.68 11.75
N MET A 219 -9.54 -11.75 10.45
CA MET A 219 -9.77 -13.01 9.72
C MET A 219 -8.53 -13.90 9.76
N ASN A 220 -7.34 -13.31 9.72
CA ASN A 220 -6.07 -14.02 9.80
C ASN A 220 -5.58 -14.24 11.24
N ARG A 221 -6.36 -13.93 12.28
CA ARG A 221 -5.95 -14.10 13.69
C ARG A 221 -5.53 -15.53 14.05
N SER A 222 -6.06 -16.53 13.35
CA SER A 222 -5.70 -17.94 13.53
C SER A 222 -4.25 -18.24 13.09
N THR A 223 -3.71 -17.47 12.15
CA THR A 223 -2.33 -17.58 11.69
C THR A 223 -1.35 -16.95 12.68
N LEU A 224 -1.82 -16.00 13.51
CA LEU A 224 -1.04 -15.26 14.51
C LEU A 224 -0.78 -16.04 15.82
N LYS A 225 -1.19 -17.31 15.91
CA LYS A 225 -1.11 -18.15 17.12
C LYS A 225 0.30 -18.42 17.68
N TYR A 226 1.34 -17.81 17.11
CA TYR A 226 2.73 -17.95 17.56
C TYR A 226 3.47 -16.61 17.68
N ALA A 227 2.79 -15.49 17.90
CA ALA A 227 3.48 -14.30 18.37
C ALA A 227 3.77 -14.47 19.88
N PRO A 228 4.99 -14.84 20.32
CA PRO A 228 5.34 -14.58 21.70
C PRO A 228 5.12 -13.08 21.90
N LEU A 229 4.33 -12.72 22.91
CA LEU A 229 4.22 -11.37 23.45
C LEU A 229 5.57 -10.69 23.26
N ILE A 230 5.62 -9.65 22.43
CA ILE A 230 6.82 -8.90 22.09
C ILE A 230 7.50 -8.55 23.43
N ARG A 231 8.46 -9.38 23.86
CA ARG A 231 9.33 -9.08 24.96
C ARG A 231 10.33 -8.11 24.36
N THR A 232 10.14 -6.86 24.71
CA THR A 232 11.08 -5.77 24.54
C THR A 232 12.51 -6.26 24.74
N ALA A 233 13.29 -6.19 23.66
CA ALA A 233 14.74 -6.15 23.68
C ALA A 233 15.14 -4.95 22.81
#